data_AF-A0A3B0T132-F1
#
_entry.id   AF-A0A3B0T132-F1
#
_cell.length_a   1.000
_cell.length_b   1.000
_cell.length_c   1.000
_cell.angle_alpha   90.00
_cell.angle_beta   90.00
_cell.angle_gamma   90.00
#
_symmetry.space_group_name_H-M   'P 1'
#
loop_
_entity.id
_entity.type
_entity.pdbx_description
1 polymer ?
#
loop_
_entity_poly.entity_id
_entity_poly.type
_entity_poly.pdbx_seq_one_letter_code
_entity_poly.pdbx_strand_id
1 'polypeptide(L)'
;MTIYEKIGQYGFKGSFEGWMKRITVNTVLQKYRKEEHLNVVSENEEEVVEIDFGYVDIGLQTLLRYIQELPNKYRITFNLYVLDGYSHKEISEQLGTSTGTSKSNLARARTILREKINTEHNKAIIGLLIFYIKDVL
;
A
#
# COMPACT_ATOMS: atom_id res chain seq x y z
N MET A 1 -10.15 16.35 13.48
CA MET A 1 -10.08 15.48 12.27
C MET A 1 -10.02 16.41 11.07
N THR A 2 -8.92 16.38 10.31
CA THR A 2 -8.59 17.41 9.28
C THR A 2 -9.69 17.66 8.25
N ILE A 3 -10.48 16.63 7.89
CA ILE A 3 -11.63 16.78 7.00
C ILE A 3 -12.71 17.68 7.61
N TYR A 4 -13.08 17.42 8.87
CA TYR A 4 -14.08 18.21 9.59
C TYR A 4 -13.65 19.67 9.75
N GLU A 5 -12.37 19.90 10.08
CA GLU A 5 -11.81 21.25 10.20
C GLU A 5 -11.84 22.03 8.88
N LYS A 6 -11.73 21.34 7.74
CA LYS A 6 -11.72 21.97 6.41
C LYS A 6 -13.07 21.96 5.71
N ILE A 7 -14.13 21.43 6.31
CA ILE A 7 -15.44 21.24 5.66
C ILE A 7 -16.03 22.54 5.07
N GLY A 8 -15.79 23.69 5.70
CA GLY A 8 -16.21 25.00 5.20
C GLY A 8 -15.55 25.42 3.88
N GLN A 9 -14.50 24.73 3.44
CA GLN A 9 -13.83 24.94 2.15
C GLN A 9 -14.49 24.16 1.00
N TYR A 10 -15.45 23.27 1.31
CA TYR A 10 -16.20 22.55 0.28
C TYR A 10 -17.20 23.50 -0.39
N GLY A 11 -16.80 24.12 -1.50
CA GLY A 11 -17.63 25.05 -2.26
C GLY A 11 -18.72 24.41 -3.11
N PHE A 12 -19.17 23.18 -2.79
CA PHE A 12 -20.20 22.41 -3.52
C PHE A 12 -19.94 22.23 -5.03
N LYS A 13 -18.67 22.31 -5.44
CA LYS A 13 -18.24 22.05 -6.82
C LYS A 13 -17.66 20.64 -6.93
N GLY A 14 -18.29 19.81 -7.76
CA GLY A 14 -17.93 18.39 -7.89
C GLY A 14 -18.37 17.55 -6.69
N SER A 15 -17.95 16.28 -6.65
CA SER A 15 -18.35 15.36 -5.59
C SER A 15 -17.68 15.68 -4.25
N PHE A 16 -18.44 15.51 -3.18
CA PHE A 16 -17.92 15.58 -1.81
C PHE A 16 -16.80 14.56 -1.57
N GLU A 17 -16.98 13.35 -2.10
CA GLU A 17 -15.97 12.29 -2.06
C GLU A 17 -14.65 12.71 -2.71
N GLY A 18 -14.69 13.33 -3.90
CA GLY A 18 -13.49 13.80 -4.58
C GLY A 18 -12.79 14.93 -3.82
N TRP A 19 -13.56 15.83 -3.21
CA TRP A 19 -13.01 16.86 -2.32
C TRP A 19 -12.36 16.23 -1.08
N MET A 20 -13.03 15.29 -0.42
CA MET A 20 -12.51 14.60 0.76
C MET A 20 -11.24 13.81 0.42
N LYS A 21 -11.22 13.07 -0.68
CA LYS A 21 -10.04 12.34 -1.18
C LYS A 21 -8.86 13.29 -1.35
N ARG A 22 -9.08 14.46 -1.96
CA ARG A 22 -8.03 15.49 -2.11
C ARG A 22 -7.49 15.98 -0.77
N ILE A 23 -8.37 16.28 0.20
CA ILE A 23 -7.95 16.70 1.54
C ILE A 23 -7.12 15.59 2.21
N THR A 24 -7.56 14.34 2.14
CA THR A 24 -6.88 13.19 2.73
C THR A 24 -5.50 12.97 2.12
N VAL A 25 -5.42 12.84 0.79
CA VAL A 25 -4.14 12.63 0.07
C VAL A 25 -3.15 13.74 0.38
N ASN A 26 -3.57 15.00 0.27
CA ASN A 26 -2.69 16.14 0.56
C ASN A 26 -2.20 16.15 2.01
N THR A 27 -3.06 15.80 2.96
CA THR A 27 -2.69 15.75 4.39
C THR A 27 -1.68 14.63 4.66
N VAL A 28 -1.86 13.45 4.06
CA VAL A 28 -0.93 12.32 4.20
C VAL A 28 0.42 12.66 3.58
N LEU A 29 0.44 13.22 2.37
CA LEU A 29 1.66 13.64 1.68
C LEU A 29 2.45 14.69 2.49
N GLN A 30 1.76 15.66 3.10
CA GLN A 30 2.39 16.65 3.97
C GLN A 30 3.06 16.01 5.19
N LYS A 31 2.39 15.03 5.82
CA LYS A 31 2.98 14.29 6.94
C LYS A 31 4.20 13.48 6.49
N TYR A 32 4.10 12.78 5.36
CA TYR A 32 5.20 11.99 4.82
C TYR A 32 6.46 12.82 4.57
N ARG A 33 6.33 13.96 3.87
CA ARG A 33 7.47 14.86 3.61
C ARG A 33 8.15 15.33 4.89
N LYS A 34 7.37 15.59 5.96
CA LYS A 34 7.91 15.97 7.27
C LYS A 34 8.69 14.83 7.95
N GLU A 35 8.25 13.60 7.77
CA GLU A 35 8.91 12.40 8.33
C GLU A 35 10.15 11.98 7.53
N GLU A 36 10.16 12.16 6.21
CA GLU A 36 11.29 11.80 5.33
C GLU A 36 12.54 12.64 5.60
N HIS A 37 12.40 13.93 5.96
CA HIS A 37 13.52 14.76 6.40
C HIS A 37 14.33 14.16 7.58
N LEU A 38 13.79 13.16 8.28
CA LEU A 38 14.44 12.47 9.40
C LEU A 38 15.08 11.13 9.01
N ASN A 39 14.81 10.58 7.82
CA ASN A 39 15.25 9.26 7.40
C ASN A 39 15.76 9.28 5.95
N VAL A 40 17.00 9.74 5.75
CA VAL A 40 17.70 9.56 4.47
C VAL A 40 18.22 8.12 4.41
N VAL A 41 17.41 7.22 3.85
CA VAL A 41 17.87 5.88 3.46
C VAL A 41 17.85 5.81 1.93
N SER A 42 19.02 5.97 1.34
CA SER A 42 19.29 5.63 -0.06
C SER A 42 19.26 4.10 -0.19
N GLU A 43 18.20 3.55 -0.75
CA GLU A 43 18.14 2.13 -1.09
C GLU A 43 18.24 1.96 -2.61
N ASN A 44 19.18 1.11 -2.99
CA ASN A 44 19.55 0.76 -4.36
C ASN A 44 18.35 0.22 -5.15
N GLU A 45 18.41 0.44 -6.46
CA GLU A 45 17.47 -0.07 -7.45
C GLU A 45 17.45 -1.61 -7.39
N GLU A 46 16.41 -2.19 -6.78
CA GLU A 46 16.14 -3.63 -6.92
C GLU A 46 15.52 -3.91 -8.30
N GLU A 47 16.01 -4.97 -8.96
CA GLU A 47 15.49 -5.47 -10.23
C GLU A 47 13.98 -5.73 -10.16
N VAL A 48 13.25 -5.13 -11.09
CA VAL A 48 11.80 -5.24 -11.19
C VAL A 48 11.46 -6.57 -11.87
N VAL A 49 11.07 -7.57 -11.09
CA VAL A 49 10.55 -8.84 -11.65
C VAL A 49 9.03 -8.73 -11.80
N GLU A 50 8.55 -8.67 -13.05
CA GLU A 50 7.13 -8.91 -13.36
C GLU A 50 6.82 -10.40 -13.17
N ILE A 51 5.89 -10.72 -12.27
CA ILE A 51 5.50 -12.10 -11.96
C ILE A 51 3.98 -12.20 -12.03
N ASP A 52 3.52 -13.19 -12.80
CA ASP A 52 2.13 -13.56 -13.03
C ASP A 52 1.40 -13.94 -11.71
N PHE A 53 0.13 -13.57 -11.63
CA PHE A 53 -0.69 -13.71 -10.42
C PHE A 53 -1.60 -14.94 -10.53
N GLY A 54 -1.29 -15.99 -9.79
CA GLY A 54 -2.31 -17.00 -9.45
C GLY A 54 -3.40 -16.36 -8.58
N TYR A 55 -4.68 -16.63 -8.87
CA TYR A 55 -5.80 -16.15 -8.05
C TYR A 55 -5.76 -16.82 -6.67
N VAL A 56 -5.42 -16.05 -5.64
CA VAL A 56 -5.58 -16.44 -4.23
C VAL A 56 -6.79 -15.70 -3.69
N ASP A 57 -7.81 -16.44 -3.24
CA ASP A 57 -8.98 -15.86 -2.58
C ASP A 57 -8.60 -15.40 -1.17
N ILE A 58 -8.31 -14.11 -1.03
CA ILE A 58 -8.01 -13.45 0.24
C ILE A 58 -9.16 -12.49 0.59
N GLY A 59 -9.69 -12.63 1.80
CA GLY A 59 -10.71 -11.71 2.30
C GLY A 59 -10.21 -10.26 2.33
N LEU A 60 -11.05 -9.31 1.91
CA LEU A 60 -10.73 -7.88 1.82
C LEU A 60 -10.11 -7.32 3.12
N GLN A 61 -10.65 -7.69 4.29
CA GLN A 61 -10.13 -7.22 5.58
C GLN A 61 -8.69 -7.68 5.84
N THR A 62 -8.36 -8.91 5.45
CA THR A 62 -7.01 -9.47 5.57
C THR A 62 -6.04 -8.74 4.66
N LEU A 63 -6.44 -8.49 3.40
CA LEU A 63 -5.63 -7.72 2.46
C LEU A 63 -5.36 -6.29 2.96
N LEU A 64 -6.40 -5.60 3.45
CA LEU A 64 -6.26 -4.26 4.01
C LEU A 64 -5.32 -4.24 5.22
N ARG A 65 -5.37 -5.26 6.08
CA ARG A 65 -4.42 -5.40 7.20
C ARG A 65 -2.98 -5.52 6.70
N TYR A 66 -2.71 -6.36 5.71
CA TYR A 66 -1.36 -6.51 5.16
C TYR A 66 -0.85 -5.23 4.50
N ILE A 67 -1.72 -4.49 3.81
CA ILE A 67 -1.36 -3.16 3.29
C ILE A 67 -0.98 -2.22 4.43
N GLN A 68 -1.71 -2.23 5.55
CA GLN A 68 -1.38 -1.39 6.72
C GLN A 68 -0.08 -1.78 7.42
N GLU A 69 0.37 -3.03 7.29
CA GLU A 69 1.62 -3.51 7.86
C GLU A 69 2.84 -3.20 6.99
N LEU A 70 2.65 -2.72 5.75
CA LEU A 70 3.75 -2.32 4.88
C LEU A 70 4.56 -1.16 5.50
N PRO A 71 5.90 -1.16 5.37
CA PRO A 71 6.72 0.03 5.66
C PRO A 71 6.19 1.27 4.95
N ASN A 72 6.25 2.42 5.62
CA ASN A 72 5.52 3.64 5.22
C ASN A 72 5.75 4.03 3.75
N LYS A 73 7.01 4.06 3.29
CA LYS A 73 7.39 4.42 1.91
C LYS A 73 6.76 3.52 0.84
N TYR A 74 6.71 2.20 1.09
CA TYR A 74 6.11 1.22 0.19
C TYR A 74 4.58 1.32 0.22
N ARG A 75 3.99 1.49 1.41
CA ARG A 75 2.54 1.63 1.60
C ARG A 75 1.97 2.84 0.87
N ILE A 76 2.62 4.00 1.03
CA ILE A 76 2.17 5.25 0.38
C ILE A 76 2.26 5.12 -1.12
N THR A 77 3.36 4.60 -1.65
CA THR A 77 3.53 4.37 -3.08
C THR A 77 2.47 3.40 -3.62
N PHE A 78 2.22 2.29 -2.90
CA PHE A 78 1.20 1.31 -3.27
C PHE A 78 -0.20 1.92 -3.29
N ASN A 79 -0.60 2.66 -2.24
CA ASN A 79 -1.92 3.27 -2.16
C ASN A 79 -2.12 4.30 -3.28
N LEU A 80 -1.15 5.21 -3.48
CA LEU A 80 -1.24 6.22 -4.53
C LEU A 80 -1.37 5.60 -5.92
N TYR A 81 -0.59 4.55 -6.22
CA TYR A 81 -0.62 3.90 -7.53
C TYR A 81 -1.85 3.01 -7.72
N VAL A 82 -2.05 2.04 -6.84
CA VAL A 82 -3.03 0.94 -7.02
C VAL A 82 -4.43 1.36 -6.63
N LEU A 83 -4.59 2.13 -5.55
CA LEU A 83 -5.91 2.52 -5.04
C LEU A 83 -6.36 3.87 -5.58
N ASP A 84 -5.42 4.80 -5.70
CA ASP A 84 -5.75 6.17 -6.10
C ASP A 84 -5.52 6.48 -7.58
N GLY A 85 -4.80 5.62 -8.31
CA GLY A 85 -4.62 5.70 -9.77
C GLY A 85 -3.54 6.68 -10.23
N TYR A 86 -2.65 7.13 -9.35
CA TYR A 86 -1.55 8.02 -9.71
C TYR A 86 -0.47 7.29 -10.51
N SER A 87 0.08 7.95 -11.52
CA SER A 87 1.25 7.47 -12.26
C SER A 87 2.52 7.57 -11.40
N HIS A 88 3.55 6.78 -11.74
CA HIS A 88 4.86 6.89 -11.08
C HIS A 88 5.46 8.30 -11.17
N LYS A 89 5.17 9.02 -12.27
CA LYS A 89 5.61 10.41 -12.44
C LYS A 89 4.96 11.31 -11.41
N GLU A 90 3.63 11.28 -11.29
CA GLU A 90 2.92 12.10 -10.29
C GLU A 90 3.33 11.73 -8.87
N ILE A 91 3.51 10.44 -8.58
CA ILE A 91 3.99 9.99 -7.26
C ILE A 91 5.38 10.55 -6.96
N SER A 92 6.30 10.50 -7.93
CA SER A 92 7.66 11.03 -7.75
C SER A 92 7.66 12.53 -7.45
N GLU A 93 6.81 13.29 -8.15
CA GLU A 93 6.62 14.74 -7.93
C GLU A 93 5.98 15.03 -6.56
N GLN A 94 4.99 14.23 -6.15
CA GLN A 94 4.31 14.38 -4.86
C GLN A 94 5.20 13.98 -3.68
N LEU A 95 6.09 13.00 -3.85
CA LEU A 95 6.96 12.53 -2.76
C LEU A 95 8.34 13.17 -2.77
N GLY A 96 8.75 13.90 -3.82
CA GLY A 96 10.10 14.45 -3.92
C GLY A 96 11.17 13.38 -4.17
N THR A 97 10.79 12.27 -4.79
CA THR A 97 11.66 11.11 -5.07
C THR A 97 11.84 10.94 -6.59
N SER A 98 12.66 9.97 -7.02
CA SER A 98 12.77 9.64 -8.45
C SER A 98 11.61 8.74 -8.92
N THR A 99 11.29 8.77 -10.21
CA THR A 99 10.37 7.80 -10.83
C THR A 99 10.86 6.36 -10.65
N GLY A 100 12.18 6.13 -10.64
CA GLY A 100 12.78 4.83 -10.34
C GLY A 100 12.45 4.35 -8.92
N THR A 101 12.58 5.25 -7.93
CA THR A 101 12.20 5.00 -6.53
C THR A 101 10.71 4.64 -6.40
N SER A 102 9.83 5.32 -7.14
CA SER A 102 8.41 4.98 -7.15
C SER A 102 8.15 3.56 -7.70
N LYS A 103 8.85 3.16 -8.76
CA LYS A 103 8.73 1.81 -9.33
C LYS A 103 9.27 0.75 -8.38
N SER A 104 10.46 0.94 -7.82
CA SER A 104 11.07 -0.02 -6.88
C SER A 104 10.27 -0.13 -5.59
N ASN A 105 9.74 0.97 -5.06
CA ASN A 105 8.84 0.94 -3.90
C ASN A 105 7.56 0.13 -4.17
N LEU A 106 6.96 0.29 -5.35
CA LEU A 106 5.77 -0.48 -5.74
C LEU A 106 6.10 -1.97 -5.88
N ALA A 107 7.21 -2.30 -6.54
CA ALA A 107 7.68 -3.67 -6.69
C ALA A 107 7.90 -4.32 -5.31
N ARG A 108 8.60 -3.62 -4.40
CA ARG A 108 8.84 -4.09 -3.04
C ARG A 108 7.55 -4.27 -2.25
N ALA A 109 6.59 -3.35 -2.37
CA ALA A 109 5.27 -3.49 -1.75
C ALA A 109 4.58 -4.79 -2.20
N ARG A 110 4.57 -5.07 -3.51
CA ARG A 110 3.98 -6.29 -4.08
C ARG A 110 4.69 -7.56 -3.58
N THR A 111 6.01 -7.56 -3.50
CA THR A 111 6.80 -8.68 -2.96
C THR A 111 6.43 -8.97 -1.51
N ILE A 112 6.41 -7.97 -0.64
CA ILE A 112 6.05 -8.14 0.79
C ILE A 112 4.62 -8.66 0.95
N LEU A 113 3.67 -8.12 0.18
CA LEU A 113 2.28 -8.58 0.21
C LEU A 113 2.17 -10.04 -0.23
N ARG A 114 2.89 -10.45 -1.29
CA ARG A 114 2.92 -11.84 -1.74
C ARG A 114 3.46 -12.77 -0.67
N GLU A 115 4.58 -12.43 -0.05
CA GLU A 115 5.19 -13.24 1.02
C GLU A 115 4.21 -13.46 2.18
N LYS A 116 3.50 -12.39 2.60
CA LYS A 116 2.45 -12.48 3.64
C LYS A 116 1.31 -13.39 3.21
N ILE A 117 0.80 -13.24 1.99
CA ILE A 117 -0.32 -14.04 1.49
C ILE A 117 0.05 -15.53 1.40
N ASN A 118 1.22 -15.84 0.84
CA ASN A 118 1.69 -17.22 0.67
C ASN A 118 1.97 -17.90 2.03
N THR A 119 2.56 -17.16 2.99
CA THR A 119 2.82 -17.69 4.32
C THR A 119 1.54 -18.13 5.02
N GLU A 120 0.47 -17.34 4.89
CA GLU A 120 -0.81 -17.62 5.55
C GLU A 120 -1.55 -18.76 4.89
N HIS A 121 -1.47 -18.86 3.56
CA HIS A 121 -1.97 -20.02 2.82
C HIS A 121 -1.26 -21.32 3.26
N ASN A 122 0.07 -21.29 3.37
CA ASN A 122 0.85 -22.44 3.82
C ASN A 122 0.51 -22.85 5.26
N LYS A 123 0.31 -21.89 6.17
CA LYS A 123 -0.15 -22.17 7.54
C LYS A 123 -1.52 -22.86 7.56
N ALA A 124 -2.46 -22.40 6.74
CA ALA A 124 -3.79 -23.00 6.64
C ALA A 124 -3.73 -24.46 6.15
N ILE A 125 -2.91 -24.74 5.12
CA ILE A 125 -2.69 -26.11 4.62
C ILE A 125 -2.11 -27.01 5.72
N ILE A 126 -1.05 -26.56 6.40
CA ILE A 126 -0.42 -27.32 7.49
C ILE A 126 -1.44 -27.58 8.62
N GLY A 127 -2.24 -26.58 8.98
CA GLY A 127 -3.30 -26.73 9.98
C GLY A 127 -4.34 -27.77 9.60
N LEU A 128 -4.81 -27.76 8.35
CA LEU A 128 -5.75 -28.76 7.82
C LEU A 128 -5.16 -30.17 7.81
N LEU A 129 -3.89 -30.30 7.40
CA LEU A 129 -3.19 -31.59 7.43
C LEU A 129 -3.06 -32.14 8.85
N ILE A 130 -2.68 -31.30 9.82
CA ILE A 130 -2.59 -31.70 11.23
C ILE A 130 -3.96 -32.10 11.79
N PHE A 131 -5.01 -31.34 11.45
CA PHE A 131 -6.39 -31.65 11.85
C PHE A 131 -6.84 -33.00 11.27
N TYR A 132 -6.66 -33.21 9.96
CA TYR A 132 -7.00 -34.45 9.29
C TYR A 132 -6.24 -35.66 9.86
N ILE A 133 -4.94 -35.51 10.16
CA ILE A 133 -4.14 -36.59 10.75
C ILE A 133 -4.63 -36.92 12.19
N LYS A 134 -5.08 -35.92 12.96
CA LYS A 134 -5.65 -36.14 14.30
C LYS A 134 -7.01 -36.82 14.30
N ASP A 135 -7.82 -36.62 13.26
CA ASP A 135 -9.15 -37.22 13.15
C ASP A 135 -9.12 -38.66 12.59
N VAL A 136 -8.03 -39.04 11.92
CA VAL A 136 -7.87 -40.37 11.29
C VAL A 136 -7.10 -41.38 12.17
N LEU A 137 -6.46 -40.92 13.26
CA LEU A 137 -5.74 -41.74 14.26
C LEU A 137 -6.49 -41.80 15.58
#